data_AF-A0A377DMK7-F1
#
_entry.id   AF-A0A377DMK7-F1
#
_cell.length_a   1.000
_cell.length_b   1.000
_cell.length_c   1.000
_cell.angle_alpha   90.00
_cell.angle_beta   90.00
_cell.angle_gamma   90.00
#
_symmetry.space_group_name_H-M   'P 1'
#
loop_
_entity.id
_entity.type
_entity.pdbx_description
1 polymer ?
#
loop_
_entity_poly.entity_id
_entity_poly.type
_entity_poly.pdbx_seq_one_letter_code
_entity_poly.pdbx_strand_id
1 'polypeptide(L)'
;MFLAQRERRLYQQMAQYRPELIIRLGIDIETAISRKPDHDYAELQDKIGVMSKIGYNGTKILEIDSRAPYSEVLEQAQKAVSLVAIVSDRRSLT
;
A
#
# COMPACT_ATOMS: atom_id res chain seq x y z
N MET A 1 -3.01 -18.01 -24.62
CA MET A 1 -1.80 -17.36 -24.03
C MET A 1 -1.56 -15.91 -24.48
N PHE A 2 -1.86 -15.52 -25.72
CA PHE A 2 -1.64 -14.15 -26.22
C PHE A 2 -2.26 -13.03 -25.35
N LEU A 3 -3.49 -13.23 -24.87
CA LEU A 3 -4.17 -12.25 -24.00
C LEU A 3 -3.47 -12.07 -22.65
N ALA A 4 -3.11 -13.17 -21.97
CA ALA A 4 -2.38 -13.13 -20.70
C ALA A 4 -1.00 -12.45 -20.82
N GLN A 5 -0.32 -12.61 -21.96
CA GLN A 5 0.95 -11.93 -22.22
C GLN A 5 0.76 -10.42 -22.42
N ARG A 6 -0.31 -9.98 -23.11
CA ARG A 6 -0.65 -8.55 -23.25
C ARG A 6 -1.02 -7.93 -21.91
N GLU A 7 -1.83 -8.61 -21.11
CA GLU A 7 -2.18 -8.17 -19.76
C GLU A 7 -0.93 -8.02 -18.87
N ARG A 8 -0.05 -9.03 -18.87
CA ARG A 8 1.22 -8.96 -18.14
C ARG A 8 2.06 -7.75 -18.57
N ARG A 9 2.10 -7.44 -19.87
CA ARG A 9 2.84 -6.28 -20.38
C ARG A 9 2.29 -4.96 -19.85
N LEU A 10 0.98 -4.83 -19.73
CA LEU A 10 0.34 -3.65 -19.11
C LEU A 10 0.74 -3.53 -17.64
N TYR A 11 0.67 -4.61 -16.86
CA TYR A 11 1.10 -4.59 -15.47
C TYR A 11 2.59 -4.25 -15.31
N GLN A 12 3.45 -4.74 -16.21
CA GLN A 12 4.86 -4.38 -16.22
C GLN A 12 5.09 -2.90 -16.50
N GLN A 13 4.31 -2.29 -17.40
CA GLN A 13 4.36 -0.84 -17.63
C GLN A 13 3.89 -0.06 -16.40
N MET A 14 2.80 -0.49 -15.75
CA MET A 14 2.33 0.13 -14.51
C MET A 14 3.34 0.01 -13.37
N ALA A 15 4.08 -1.10 -13.28
CA ALA A 15 5.09 -1.31 -12.25
C ALA A 15 6.34 -0.41 -12.42
N GLN A 16 6.50 0.29 -13.55
CA GLN A 16 7.60 1.23 -13.75
C GLN A 16 7.40 2.52 -12.96
N TYR A 17 6.16 2.89 -12.63
CA TYR A 17 5.90 4.06 -11.82
C TYR A 17 6.43 3.84 -10.41
N ARG A 18 7.27 4.79 -9.96
CA ARG A 18 7.86 4.81 -8.63
C ARG A 18 7.22 5.96 -7.83
N PRO A 19 6.26 5.66 -6.94
CA PRO A 19 5.77 6.64 -5.98
C PRO A 19 6.91 7.12 -5.08
N GLU A 20 6.73 8.28 -4.45
CA GLU A 20 7.71 8.78 -3.47
C GLU A 20 7.48 8.19 -2.07
N LEU A 21 6.23 7.77 -1.81
CA LEU A 21 5.81 7.13 -0.58
C LEU A 21 4.69 6.13 -0.86
N ILE A 22 4.77 4.97 -0.22
CA ILE A 22 3.66 4.05 -0.03
C ILE A 22 3.35 3.98 1.45
N ILE A 23 2.08 4.12 1.83
CA ILE A 23 1.61 3.88 3.19
C ILE A 23 0.86 2.55 3.18
N ARG A 24 1.38 1.57 3.91
CA ARG A 24 0.77 0.25 4.08
C ARG A 24 0.13 0.20 5.46
N LEU A 25 -1.18 0.04 5.49
CA LEU A 25 -1.92 -0.16 6.73
C LEU A 25 -1.92 -1.66 7.05
N GLY A 26 -1.12 -2.05 8.04
CA GLY A 26 -1.07 -3.42 8.53
C GLY A 26 -2.27 -3.69 9.44
N ILE A 27 -2.92 -4.83 9.26
CA ILE A 27 -3.99 -5.32 10.14
C ILE A 27 -3.87 -6.83 10.24
N ASP A 28 -4.15 -7.38 11.42
CA ASP A 28 -4.31 -8.82 11.57
C ASP A 28 -5.67 -9.27 11.02
N ILE A 29 -5.75 -10.54 10.63
CA ILE A 29 -6.96 -11.12 10.01
C ILE A 29 -8.15 -11.07 10.98
N GLU A 30 -7.92 -11.29 12.28
CA GLU A 30 -8.97 -11.33 13.30
C GLU A 30 -9.66 -9.97 13.44
N THR A 31 -8.87 -8.90 13.57
CA THR A 31 -9.36 -7.52 13.63
C THR A 31 -10.03 -7.11 12.33
N ALA A 32 -9.50 -7.50 11.17
CA ALA A 32 -10.08 -7.17 9.88
C ALA A 32 -11.48 -7.80 9.69
N ILE A 33 -11.65 -9.06 10.08
CA ILE A 33 -12.95 -9.75 10.03
C ILE A 33 -13.93 -9.14 11.02
N SER A 34 -13.48 -8.80 12.23
CA SER A 34 -14.34 -8.15 13.23
C SER A 34 -14.90 -6.81 12.75
N ARG A 35 -14.18 -6.07 11.91
CA ARG A 35 -14.63 -4.79 11.35
C ARG A 35 -15.53 -4.96 10.12
N LYS A 36 -15.42 -6.07 9.40
CA LYS A 36 -16.23 -6.36 8.21
C LYS A 36 -16.42 -7.87 8.04
N PRO A 37 -17.51 -8.45 8.56
CA PRO A 37 -17.72 -9.89 8.60
C PRO A 37 -18.07 -10.51 7.23
N ASP A 38 -18.33 -9.70 6.20
CA ASP A 38 -18.71 -10.18 4.86
C ASP A 38 -17.54 -10.69 4.00
N HIS A 39 -16.35 -10.91 4.58
CA HIS A 39 -15.15 -11.32 3.84
C HIS A 39 -14.77 -12.78 4.09
N ASP A 40 -14.41 -13.49 3.03
CA ASP A 40 -13.84 -14.83 3.11
C ASP A 40 -12.46 -14.77 3.79
N TYR A 41 -12.32 -15.53 4.88
CA TYR A 41 -11.10 -15.61 5.68
C TYR A 41 -9.87 -15.98 4.83
N ALA A 42 -10.02 -16.96 3.94
CA ALA A 42 -8.91 -17.46 3.12
C ALA A 42 -8.45 -16.40 2.10
N GLU A 43 -9.40 -15.72 1.46
CA GLU A 43 -9.09 -14.66 0.49
C GLU A 43 -8.41 -13.46 1.17
N LEU A 44 -8.83 -13.12 2.40
CA LEU A 44 -8.23 -12.03 3.17
C LEU A 44 -6.81 -12.37 3.62
N GLN A 45 -6.58 -13.61 4.08
CA GLN A 45 -5.24 -14.09 4.45
C GLN A 45 -4.28 -14.04 3.26
N ASP A 46 -4.72 -14.50 2.09
CA ASP A 46 -3.93 -14.45 0.86
C ASP A 46 -3.62 -13.01 0.46
N LYS A 47 -4.62 -12.10 0.51
CA LYS A 47 -4.40 -10.68 0.22
C LYS A 47 -3.36 -10.07 1.16
N ILE A 48 -3.45 -10.32 2.47
CA ILE A 48 -2.47 -9.80 3.44
C ILE A 48 -1.07 -10.34 3.12
N GLY A 49 -0.95 -11.65 2.87
CA GLY A 49 0.33 -12.28 2.54
C GLY A 49 0.94 -11.81 1.23
N VAL A 50 0.13 -11.56 0.20
CA VAL A 50 0.58 -11.07 -1.11
C VAL A 50 0.97 -9.59 -1.04
N MET A 51 0.16 -8.76 -0.38
CA MET A 51 0.39 -7.30 -0.31
C MET A 51 1.70 -6.95 0.39
N SER A 52 2.08 -7.70 1.43
CA SER A 52 3.35 -7.51 2.14
C SER A 52 4.59 -7.76 1.25
N LYS A 53 4.46 -8.57 0.19
CA LYS A 53 5.55 -8.91 -0.73
C LYS A 53 5.76 -7.88 -1.85
N ILE A 54 4.83 -6.94 -2.02
CA ILE A 54 4.92 -5.93 -3.10
C ILE A 54 5.90 -4.83 -2.67
N GLY A 55 7.04 -4.74 -3.37
CA GLY A 55 8.11 -3.78 -3.06
C GLY A 55 8.06 -2.45 -3.82
N TYR A 56 7.03 -2.22 -4.65
CA TYR A 56 6.79 -0.99 -5.42
C TYR A 56 8.06 -0.37 -6.04
N ASN A 57 8.87 -1.20 -6.72
CA ASN A 57 10.11 -0.78 -7.38
C ASN A 57 11.12 -0.02 -6.47
N GLY A 58 11.23 -0.46 -5.20
CA GLY A 58 12.16 0.10 -4.22
C GLY A 58 11.72 1.45 -3.64
N THR A 59 10.43 1.78 -3.76
CA THR A 59 9.83 2.96 -3.13
C THR A 59 9.92 2.89 -1.60
N LYS A 60 9.94 4.05 -0.95
CA LYS A 60 9.82 4.13 0.51
C LYS A 60 8.45 3.64 0.95
N ILE A 61 8.40 2.52 1.68
CA ILE A 61 7.17 1.97 2.26
C ILE A 61 7.17 2.30 3.74
N LEU A 62 6.12 2.96 4.21
CA LEU A 62 5.82 3.15 5.62
C LEU A 62 4.72 2.17 6.01
N GLU A 63 5.02 1.30 6.97
CA GLU A 63 4.01 0.42 7.57
C GLU A 63 3.42 1.09 8.81
N ILE A 64 2.09 1.18 8.87
CA ILE A 64 1.35 1.72 10.02
C ILE A 64 0.43 0.63 10.55
N ASP A 65 0.49 0.38 11.85
CA ASP A 65 -0.43 -0.55 12.52
C ASP A 65 -1.83 0.07 12.61
N SER A 66 -2.78 -0.49 11.87
CA SER A 66 -4.17 -0.01 11.83
C SER A 66 -5.06 -0.56 12.95
N ARG A 67 -4.47 -1.30 13.90
CA ARG A 67 -5.11 -1.67 15.17
C ARG A 67 -5.08 -0.51 16.17
N ALA A 68 -4.13 0.41 16.02
CA ALA A 68 -4.04 1.61 16.84
C ALA A 68 -5.29 2.50 16.66
N PRO A 69 -5.58 3.39 17.63
CA PRO A 69 -6.65 4.37 17.49
C PRO A 69 -6.53 5.17 16.20
N TYR A 70 -7.66 5.44 15.55
CA TYR A 70 -7.70 6.14 14.26
C TYR A 70 -6.93 7.48 14.28
N SER A 71 -7.01 8.22 15.39
CA SER A 71 -6.29 9.49 15.56
C SER A 71 -4.78 9.32 15.41
N GLU A 72 -4.20 8.27 15.99
CA GLU A 72 -2.76 7.99 15.93
C GLU A 72 -2.35 7.55 14.52
N VAL A 73 -3.15 6.68 13.89
CA VAL A 73 -2.92 6.22 12.51
C VAL A 73 -2.95 7.41 11.54
N LEU A 74 -3.95 8.28 11.69
CA LEU A 74 -4.12 9.47 10.87
C LEU A 74 -2.94 10.44 11.04
N GLU A 75 -2.53 10.69 12.28
CA GLU A 75 -1.40 11.56 12.59
C GLU A 75 -0.10 11.05 11.97
N GLN A 76 0.17 9.74 12.09
CA GLN A 76 1.35 9.11 11.48
C GLN A 76 1.34 9.24 9.95
N ALA A 77 0.19 8.99 9.31
CA ALA A 77 0.05 9.13 7.87
C ALA A 77 0.26 10.59 7.41
N GLN A 78 -0.36 11.55 8.10
CA GLN A 78 -0.21 12.98 7.78
C GLN A 78 1.24 13.46 7.93
N LYS A 79 1.91 13.06 9.02
CA LYS A 79 3.34 13.36 9.22
C LYS A 79 4.19 12.80 8.09
N ALA A 80 3.96 11.55 7.69
CA ALA A 80 4.71 10.90 6.63
C ALA A 80 4.54 11.59 5.27
N VAL A 81 3.30 11.92 4.90
CA VAL A 81 3.00 12.66 3.66
C VAL A 81 3.64 14.04 3.70
N SER A 82 3.56 14.75 4.82
CA SER A 82 4.13 16.10 4.96
C SER A 82 5.65 16.09 4.79
N LEU A 83 6.35 15.13 5.42
CA LEU A 83 7.79 14.96 5.27
C LEU A 83 8.20 14.73 3.82
N VAL A 84 7.49 13.83 3.12
CA VAL A 84 7.79 13.54 1.71
C VAL A 84 7.47 14.72 0.82
N ALA A 85 6.36 15.42 1.08
CA ALA A 85 6.01 16.63 0.33
C ALA A 85 7.10 17.71 0.48
N ILE A 86 7.64 17.91 1.69
CA ILE A 86 8.71 18.90 1.94
C ILE A 86 9.99 18.56 1.17
N VAL A 87 10.38 17.29 1.16
CA VAL A 87 11.64 16.82 0.53
C VAL A 87 11.50 16.59 -0.97
N SER A 88 10.27 16.52 -1.50
CA SER A 88 10.02 16.18 -2.90
C SER A 88 10.59 17.22 -3.87
N ASP A 89 11.57 16.81 -4.66
CA ASP A 89 12.13 17.60 -5.77
C ASP A 89 11.13 17.81 -6.91
N ARG A 90 10.02 17.05 -6.94
CA ARG A 90 8.97 17.21 -7.97
C ARG A 90 8.21 18.53 -7.86
N ARG A 91 8.34 19.26 -6.75
CA ARG A 91 7.81 20.62 -6.60
C ARG A 91 8.45 21.65 -7.53
N SER A 92 9.62 21.36 -8.09
CA SER A 92 10.35 22.28 -8.98
C SER A 92 9.96 22.18 -10.46
N LEU A 93 9.09 21.23 -10.83
CA LEU A 93 8.77 20.89 -12.22
C LEU A 93 7.41 21.43 -12.71
N THR A 94 6.78 22.34 -11.95
CA THR A 94 5.56 23.07 -12.34
C THR A 94 5.80 24.56 -12.29
#